data_AF-A0A938W605-F1
#
_entry.id   AF-A0A938W605-F1
#
_cell.length_a   1.000
_cell.length_b   1.000
_cell.length_c   1.000
_cell.angle_alpha   90.00
_cell.angle_beta   90.00
_cell.angle_gamma   90.00
#
_symmetry.space_group_name_H-M   'P 1'
#
loop_
_entity.id
_entity.type
_entity.pdbx_description
1 polymer ?
#
loop_
_entity_poly.entity_id
_entity_poly.type
_entity_poly.pdbx_seq_one_letter_code
_entity_poly.pdbx_strand_id
1 'polypeptide(L)'
;MPLVPKTRGVLFLSLRGERMQVLKFGGTSVNDAAAIGQVVSIVADQRTSDPRLVVVTSAMRGVTDLLIDAARAAAKGDRTRYRDARLILIGRHHDAAEALVHDLDELNRLQSVTDE
;
A
#
# COMPACT_ATOMS: atom_id res chain seq x y z
N MET A 1 5.56 23.91 0.73
CA MET A 1 6.36 23.12 -0.23
C MET A 1 5.88 21.68 -0.12
N PRO A 2 5.24 21.08 -1.14
CA PRO A 2 4.82 19.68 -1.01
C PRO A 2 6.08 18.81 -0.96
N LEU A 3 6.09 17.86 -0.03
CA LEU A 3 7.13 16.84 0.07
C LEU A 3 7.11 16.02 -1.23
N VAL A 4 8.13 16.14 -2.05
CA VAL A 4 8.37 15.21 -3.16
C VAL A 4 8.68 13.86 -2.51
N PRO A 5 7.88 12.81 -2.74
CA PRO A 5 8.15 11.50 -2.17
C PRO A 5 9.51 11.03 -2.70
N LYS A 6 10.42 10.63 -1.81
CA LYS A 6 11.71 10.06 -2.20
C LYS A 6 11.48 8.74 -2.94
N THR A 7 11.37 8.77 -4.26
CA THR A 7 11.40 7.58 -5.12
C THR A 7 12.82 7.02 -5.11
N ARG A 8 13.11 6.14 -4.15
CA ARG A 8 14.31 5.32 -4.21
C ARG A 8 14.10 4.18 -5.21
N GLY A 9 14.52 4.41 -6.44
CA GLY A 9 14.79 3.35 -7.43
C GLY A 9 13.71 3.21 -8.50
N VAL A 10 14.01 3.71 -9.70
CA VAL A 10 13.48 3.16 -10.95
C VAL A 10 14.43 2.06 -11.37
N LEU A 11 13.96 0.81 -11.41
CA LEU A 11 14.77 -0.31 -11.88
C LEU A 11 14.28 -0.73 -13.26
N PHE A 12 15.18 -0.83 -14.23
CA PHE A 12 14.90 -1.44 -15.52
C PHE A 12 15.34 -2.89 -15.48
N LEU A 13 14.39 -3.80 -15.71
CA LEU A 13 14.63 -5.24 -15.81
C LEU A 13 14.46 -5.65 -17.27
N SER A 14 15.35 -6.50 -17.76
CA SER A 14 15.22 -7.14 -19.07
C SER A 14 14.96 -8.62 -18.85
N LEU A 15 13.78 -9.09 -19.27
CA LEU A 15 13.42 -10.50 -19.24
C LEU A 15 13.17 -10.93 -20.68
N ARG A 16 13.88 -11.96 -21.15
CA ARG A 16 13.72 -12.52 -22.51
C ARG A 16 13.91 -11.51 -23.67
N GLY A 17 14.68 -10.44 -23.47
CA GLY A 17 14.93 -9.40 -24.48
C GLY A 17 13.92 -8.26 -24.48
N GLU A 18 12.94 -8.28 -23.57
CA GLU A 18 11.93 -7.24 -23.40
C GLU A 18 12.27 -6.33 -22.22
N ARG A 19 12.36 -5.01 -22.45
CA ARG A 19 12.54 -4.01 -21.37
C ARG A 19 11.23 -3.84 -20.59
N MET A 20 11.32 -4.06 -19.29
CA MET A 20 10.27 -3.83 -18.29
C MET A 20 10.77 -2.77 -17.30
N GLN A 21 9.90 -1.81 -16.98
CA GLN A 21 10.18 -0.81 -15.96
C GLN A 21 9.53 -1.24 -14.64
N VAL A 22 10.29 -1.25 -13.55
CA VAL A 22 9.79 -1.59 -12.22
C VAL A 22 9.98 -0.40 -11.28
N LEU A 23 8.86 0.07 -10.71
CA LEU A 23 8.83 1.11 -9.70
C LEU A 23 8.54 0.49 -8.34
N LYS A 24 9.45 0.70 -7.38
CA LYS A 24 9.24 0.25 -6.01
C LYS A 24 8.94 1.41 -5.08
N PHE A 25 7.86 1.28 -4.30
CA PHE A 25 7.47 2.23 -3.26
C PHE A 25 7.56 1.56 -1.88
N GLY A 26 8.32 2.17 -0.97
CA GLY A 26 8.44 1.70 0.41
C GLY A 26 7.25 2.14 1.28
N GLY A 27 7.13 1.60 2.49
CA GLY A 27 5.96 1.85 3.36
C GLY A 27 5.74 3.31 3.75
N THR A 28 6.76 4.15 3.63
CA THR A 28 6.67 5.60 3.85
C THR A 28 5.97 6.32 2.70
N SER A 29 6.12 5.80 1.49
CA SER A 29 5.52 6.33 0.26
C SER A 29 4.07 5.89 0.09
N VAL A 30 3.61 4.94 0.90
CA VAL A 30 2.24 4.42 0.88
C VAL A 30 1.62 4.45 2.28
N ASN A 31 2.03 5.41 3.11
CA ASN A 31 1.63 5.44 4.53
C ASN A 31 0.18 5.86 4.76
N ASP A 32 -0.39 6.65 3.86
CA ASP A 32 -1.72 7.25 3.96
C ASP A 32 -2.25 7.58 2.56
N ALA A 33 -3.50 8.02 2.49
CA ALA A 33 -4.18 8.35 1.23
C ALA A 33 -3.40 9.38 0.41
N ALA A 34 -2.87 10.42 1.04
CA ALA A 34 -2.13 11.48 0.34
C ALA A 34 -0.83 10.94 -0.28
N ALA A 35 -0.08 10.13 0.46
CA ALA A 35 1.13 9.48 -0.05
C ALA A 35 0.82 8.51 -1.21
N ILE A 36 -0.24 7.71 -1.09
CA ILE A 36 -0.68 6.79 -2.15
C ILE A 36 -1.11 7.59 -3.40
N GLY A 37 -1.85 8.69 -3.23
CA GLY A 37 -2.23 9.56 -4.34
C GLY A 37 -1.02 10.08 -5.12
N GLN A 38 0.06 10.48 -4.43
CA GLN A 38 1.31 10.87 -5.08
C GLN A 38 1.96 9.71 -5.84
N VAL A 39 1.93 8.50 -5.30
CA VAL A 39 2.41 7.29 -5.98
C VAL A 39 1.60 7.04 -7.25
N VAL A 40 0.26 7.15 -7.19
CA VAL A 40 -0.62 7.00 -8.34
C VAL A 40 -0.27 8.01 -9.45
N SER A 41 -0.03 9.28 -9.11
CA SER A 41 0.41 10.29 -10.08
C SER A 41 1.73 9.90 -10.76
N ILE A 42 2.73 9.48 -9.98
CA ILE A 42 4.03 9.03 -10.52
C ILE A 42 3.84 7.84 -11.48
N VAL A 43 3.01 6.87 -11.10
CA VAL A 43 2.74 5.68 -11.92
C VAL A 43 2.01 6.06 -13.22
N ALA A 44 1.02 6.95 -13.15
CA ALA A 44 0.29 7.43 -14.31
C ALA A 44 1.21 8.13 -15.31
N ASP A 45 2.11 9.00 -14.82
CA ASP A 45 3.10 9.69 -15.65
C ASP A 45 4.06 8.70 -16.33
N GLN A 46 4.59 7.72 -15.59
CA GLN A 46 5.56 6.76 -16.13
C GLN A 46 4.93 5.78 -17.13
N ARG A 47 3.67 5.40 -16.93
CA ARG A 47 2.93 4.49 -17.82
C ARG A 47 2.82 5.03 -19.25
N THR A 48 2.85 6.36 -19.44
CA THR A 48 2.84 6.96 -20.79
C THR A 48 4.09 6.64 -21.60
N SER A 49 5.22 6.37 -20.92
CA SER A 49 6.54 6.18 -21.55
C SER A 49 6.91 4.71 -21.74
N ASP A 50 6.37 3.80 -20.93
CA ASP A 50 6.61 2.35 -21.06
C ASP A 50 5.31 1.56 -20.81
N PRO A 51 4.78 0.84 -21.81
CA PRO A 51 3.58 0.03 -21.63
C PRO A 51 3.81 -1.19 -20.70
N ARG A 52 5.05 -1.58 -20.40
CA ARG A 52 5.41 -2.71 -19.53
C ARG A 52 5.91 -2.22 -18.17
N LEU A 53 5.09 -1.43 -17.50
CA LEU A 53 5.31 -0.93 -16.15
C LEU A 53 4.80 -1.91 -15.09
N VAL A 54 5.65 -2.23 -14.12
CA VAL A 54 5.29 -2.99 -12.90
C VAL A 54 5.47 -2.11 -11.68
N VAL A 55 4.48 -2.13 -10.80
CA VAL A 55 4.52 -1.41 -9.52
C VAL A 55 4.64 -2.42 -8.38
N VAL A 56 5.63 -2.21 -7.52
CA VAL A 56 5.85 -3.01 -6.31
C VAL A 56 5.71 -2.10 -5.10
N THR A 57 4.83 -2.45 -4.18
CA THR A 57 4.63 -1.68 -2.94
C THR A 57 5.03 -2.52 -1.72
N SER A 58 5.50 -1.86 -0.67
CA SER A 58 5.51 -2.44 0.67
C SER A 58 4.15 -2.20 1.35
N ALA A 59 3.92 -2.80 2.51
CA ALA A 59 2.79 -2.41 3.37
C ALA A 59 2.96 -0.95 3.88
N MET A 60 1.86 -0.31 4.29
CA MET A 60 1.90 1.01 4.93
C MET A 60 2.83 0.98 6.15
N ARG A 61 3.51 2.10 6.46
CA ARG A 61 4.49 2.14 7.56
C ARG A 61 3.87 1.64 8.88
N GLY A 62 4.57 0.72 9.52
CA GLY A 62 4.20 0.15 10.81
C GLY A 62 3.15 -0.97 10.74
N VAL A 63 2.52 -1.22 9.58
CA VAL A 63 1.54 -2.31 9.42
C VAL A 63 2.19 -3.67 9.63
N THR A 64 3.37 -3.91 9.04
CA THR A 64 4.07 -5.19 9.19
C THR A 64 4.47 -5.47 10.65
N ASP A 65 5.01 -4.47 11.34
CA ASP A 65 5.38 -4.61 12.76
C ASP A 65 4.14 -4.84 13.63
N LEU A 66 3.04 -4.13 13.36
CA LEU A 66 1.76 -4.31 14.04
C LEU A 66 1.19 -5.72 13.85
N LEU A 67 1.26 -6.28 12.64
CA LEU A 67 0.84 -7.65 12.34
C LEU A 67 1.69 -8.68 13.11
N ILE A 68 3.00 -8.50 13.14
CA ILE A 68 3.92 -9.39 13.87
C ILE A 68 3.60 -9.35 15.38
N ASP A 69 3.39 -8.17 15.94
CA ASP A 69 3.07 -8.01 17.34
C ASP A 69 1.67 -8.54 17.70
N ALA A 70 0.69 -8.36 16.81
CA ALA A 70 -0.65 -8.94 16.95
C ALA A 70 -0.60 -10.48 16.95
N ALA A 71 0.17 -11.08 16.03
CA ALA A 71 0.36 -12.53 15.98
C ALA A 71 1.01 -13.07 17.28
N ARG A 72 2.01 -12.36 17.80
CA ARG A 72 2.64 -12.70 19.09
C ARG A 72 1.67 -12.56 20.27
N ALA A 73 0.83 -11.53 20.28
CA ALA A 73 -0.18 -11.34 21.31
C ALA A 73 -1.24 -12.46 21.26
N ALA A 74 -1.72 -12.81 20.07
CA ALA A 74 -2.65 -13.92 19.87
C ALA A 74 -2.08 -15.25 20.35
N ALA A 75 -0.81 -15.55 20.04
CA ALA A 75 -0.12 -16.76 20.49
C ALA A 75 -0.01 -16.85 22.03
N LYS A 76 -0.04 -15.70 22.73
CA LYS A 76 -0.02 -15.61 24.20
C LYS A 76 -1.42 -15.56 24.83
N GLY A 77 -2.49 -15.57 24.03
CA GLY A 77 -3.86 -15.42 24.51
C GLY A 77 -4.25 -13.99 24.91
N ASP A 78 -3.46 -12.97 24.55
CA ASP A 78 -3.76 -11.56 24.84
C ASP A 78 -4.82 -11.03 23.86
N ARG A 79 -6.09 -11.26 24.21
CA ARG A 79 -7.25 -10.94 23.38
C ARG A 79 -7.40 -9.46 23.10
N THR A 80 -7.08 -8.61 24.06
CA THR A 80 -7.22 -7.16 23.91
C THR A 80 -6.25 -6.67 22.84
N ARG A 81 -4.97 -7.00 22.98
CA ARG A 81 -3.93 -6.43 22.11
C ARG A 81 -4.07 -6.82 20.64
N TYR A 82 -4.39 -8.08 20.31
CA TYR A 82 -4.55 -8.46 18.90
C TYR A 82 -5.87 -7.93 18.31
N ARG A 83 -6.92 -7.71 19.12
CA ARG A 83 -8.17 -7.10 18.66
C ARG A 83 -8.00 -5.61 18.40
N ASP A 84 -7.29 -4.90 19.26
CA ASP A 84 -6.97 -3.48 19.05
C ASP A 84 -6.13 -3.30 17.77
N ALA A 85 -5.14 -4.18 17.57
CA ALA A 85 -4.36 -4.18 16.33
C ALA A 85 -5.24 -4.39 15.09
N ARG A 86 -6.23 -5.29 15.15
CA ARG A 86 -7.21 -5.48 14.05
C ARG A 86 -7.98 -4.20 13.76
N LEU A 87 -8.51 -3.52 14.78
CA LEU A 87 -9.26 -2.27 14.59
C LEU A 87 -8.39 -1.16 13.96
N ILE A 88 -7.13 -1.04 14.40
CA ILE A 88 -6.18 -0.09 13.81
C ILE A 88 -5.89 -0.41 12.34
N LEU A 89 -5.71 -1.70 12.02
CA LEU A 89 -5.47 -2.13 10.64
C LEU A 89 -6.66 -1.82 9.75
N ILE A 90 -7.88 -2.19 10.15
CA ILE A 90 -9.10 -1.93 9.37
C ILE A 90 -9.26 -0.44 9.14
N GLY A 91 -9.23 0.38 10.20
CA GLY A 91 -9.41 1.82 10.09
C GLY A 91 -8.44 2.47 9.11
N ARG A 92 -7.14 2.15 9.20
CA ARG A 92 -6.13 2.71 8.27
C ARG A 92 -6.38 2.36 6.81
N HIS A 93 -6.82 1.14 6.52
CA HIS A 93 -7.04 0.70 5.14
C HIS A 93 -8.37 1.22 4.60
N HIS A 94 -9.42 1.31 5.44
CA HIS A 94 -10.70 1.94 5.10
C HIS A 94 -10.50 3.43 4.81
N ASP A 95 -9.83 4.18 5.70
CA ASP A 95 -9.53 5.60 5.49
C ASP A 95 -8.84 5.86 4.15
N ALA A 96 -7.90 4.99 3.77
CA ALA A 96 -7.19 5.10 2.49
C ALA A 96 -8.08 4.75 1.29
N ALA A 97 -8.91 3.70 1.40
CA ALA A 97 -9.83 3.29 0.35
C ALA A 97 -10.90 4.35 0.09
N GLU A 98 -11.56 4.85 1.14
CA GLU A 98 -12.60 5.87 1.05
C GLU A 98 -12.09 7.16 0.40
N ALA A 99 -10.84 7.54 0.69
CA ALA A 99 -10.25 8.75 0.14
C ALA A 99 -9.85 8.62 -1.34
N LEU A 100 -9.60 7.41 -1.86
CA LEU A 100 -8.97 7.20 -3.16
C LEU A 100 -9.83 6.42 -4.17
N VAL A 101 -10.85 5.70 -3.71
CA VAL A 101 -11.69 4.84 -4.55
C VAL A 101 -13.06 5.49 -4.67
N HIS A 102 -13.38 5.97 -5.87
CA HIS A 102 -14.63 6.69 -6.14
C HIS A 102 -15.75 5.78 -6.68
N ASP A 103 -15.40 4.58 -7.15
CA ASP A 103 -16.37 3.57 -7.55
C ASP A 103 -16.89 2.85 -6.30
N LEU A 104 -18.21 2.92 -6.06
CA LEU A 104 -18.81 2.39 -4.83
C LEU A 104 -18.77 0.87 -4.77
N ASP A 105 -18.88 0.17 -5.89
CA ASP A 105 -18.82 -1.29 -5.94
C ASP A 105 -17.41 -1.79 -5.65
N GLU A 106 -16.40 -1.08 -6.16
CA GLU A 106 -14.99 -1.28 -5.83
C GLU A 106 -14.70 -1.02 -4.35
N LEU A 107 -15.18 0.11 -3.82
CA LEU A 107 -14.97 0.48 -2.42
C LEU A 107 -15.57 -0.57 -1.48
N ASN A 108 -16.83 -0.96 -1.72
CA ASN A 108 -17.51 -1.98 -0.93
C ASN A 108 -16.76 -3.33 -0.96
N ARG A 109 -16.20 -3.70 -2.11
CA ARG A 109 -15.42 -4.94 -2.24
C ARG A 109 -14.09 -4.87 -1.49
N LEU A 110 -13.42 -3.71 -1.49
CA LEU A 110 -12.18 -3.55 -0.71
C LEU A 110 -12.46 -3.59 0.79
N GLN A 111 -13.55 -2.96 1.23
CA GLN A 111 -13.95 -2.96 2.64
C GLN A 111 -14.33 -4.37 3.12
N SER A 112 -15.08 -5.13 2.33
CA SER A 112 -15.50 -6.49 2.71
C SER A 112 -14.35 -7.46 2.94
N VAL A 113 -13.25 -7.34 2.19
CA VAL A 113 -12.03 -8.16 2.37
C VAL A 113 -11.34 -7.90 3.72
N THR A 114 -11.56 -6.72 4.31
CA THR A 114 -10.94 -6.32 5.59
C THR A 114 -11.85 -6.50 6.80
N ASP A 115 -13.15 -6.69 6.59
CA ASP A 115 -14.14 -6.82 7.66
C ASP A 115 -14.30 -8.27 8.19
N GLU A 116 -13.80 -9.27 7.45
CA GLU A 116 -13.69 -10.68 7.89
C GLU A 116 -12.64 -10.90 9.01
#